data_AF-A0A9W9WEP4-F1
#
_entry.id   AF-A0A9W9WEP4-F1
#
_cell.length_a   1.000
_cell.length_b   1.000
_cell.length_c   1.000
_cell.angle_alpha   90.00
_cell.angle_beta   90.00
_cell.angle_gamma   90.00
#
_symmetry.space_group_name_H-M   'P 1'
#
loop_
_entity.id
_entity.type
_entity.pdbx_description
1 polymer ?
#
loop_
_entity_poly.entity_id
_entity_poly.type
_entity_poly.pdbx_seq_one_letter_code
_entity_poly.pdbx_strand_id
1 'polypeptide(L)'
;LTRLAARDVLLQPLPSLIIGQNHTISSAIHPVDYVGTLVPWPNFIGDVIAAFNPRTVSWNTQTLDVIISGIGAVDTVSQEQLVLGDETGLQGRLNERLSRPVTTCLQVQGHLLRVGDFKASSEAARYSRVPDLVVLDNGAATKIVGEVKTPWAPEHVDMLRDGVEFFEAGQEHQFRRVLG
;
A
#
# COMPACT_ATOMS: atom_id res chain seq x y z
N LEU A 1 -21.46 -17.36 5.42
CA LEU A 1 -21.12 -15.93 5.50
C LEU A 1 -20.18 -15.76 6.68
N THR A 2 -19.03 -15.14 6.47
CA THR A 2 -18.04 -14.86 7.52
C THR A 2 -17.97 -13.35 7.70
N ARG A 3 -18.18 -12.88 8.93
CA ARG A 3 -18.07 -11.45 9.27
C ARG A 3 -16.64 -11.14 9.67
N LEU A 4 -16.10 -10.03 9.18
CA LEU A 4 -14.74 -9.60 9.48
C LEU A 4 -14.76 -8.31 10.30
N ALA A 5 -14.00 -8.28 11.40
CA ALA A 5 -13.68 -7.06 12.14
C ALA A 5 -12.35 -6.45 11.64
N ALA A 6 -11.96 -5.29 12.17
CA ALA A 6 -10.78 -4.54 11.72
C ALA A 6 -9.50 -5.40 11.62
N ARG A 7 -9.22 -6.19 12.66
CA ARG A 7 -8.06 -7.09 12.67
C ARG A 7 -8.14 -8.16 11.59
N ASP A 8 -9.33 -8.74 11.37
CA ASP A 8 -9.52 -9.82 10.42
C ASP A 8 -9.41 -9.33 8.97
N VAL A 9 -9.87 -8.10 8.71
CA VAL A 9 -9.72 -7.42 7.42
C VAL A 9 -8.25 -7.18 7.09
N LEU A 10 -7.46 -6.65 8.03
CA LEU A 10 -6.03 -6.38 7.80
C LEU A 10 -5.18 -7.64 7.65
N LEU A 11 -5.63 -8.76 8.18
CA LEU A 11 -4.94 -10.06 8.05
C LEU A 11 -5.35 -10.83 6.79
N GLN A 12 -6.31 -10.33 6.00
CA GLN A 12 -6.61 -10.95 4.72
C GLN A 12 -5.42 -10.80 3.78
N PRO A 13 -5.03 -11.86 3.05
CA PRO A 13 -4.07 -11.73 1.98
C PRO A 13 -4.66 -10.88 0.85
N LEU A 14 -3.82 -10.11 0.17
CA LEU A 14 -4.23 -9.52 -1.10
C LEU A 14 -4.44 -10.64 -2.13
N PRO A 15 -5.57 -10.66 -2.86
CA PRO A 15 -5.77 -11.63 -3.94
C PRO A 15 -4.66 -11.49 -5.00
N SER A 16 -4.23 -12.62 -5.54
CA SER A 16 -3.27 -12.66 -6.63
C SER A 16 -3.74 -11.83 -7.82
N LEU A 17 -2.81 -11.13 -8.47
CA LEU A 17 -3.10 -10.37 -9.67
C LEU A 17 -3.41 -11.30 -10.84
N ILE A 18 -4.42 -10.98 -11.63
CA ILE A 18 -4.64 -11.62 -12.93
C ILE A 18 -3.95 -10.76 -13.98
N ILE A 19 -2.84 -11.25 -14.52
CA ILE A 19 -2.03 -10.51 -15.50
C ILE A 19 -2.47 -10.89 -16.92
N GLY A 20 -2.72 -9.88 -17.74
CA GLY A 20 -3.09 -10.04 -19.14
C GLY A 20 -1.94 -10.53 -20.03
N GLN A 21 -2.29 -11.09 -21.19
CA GLN A 21 -1.31 -11.55 -22.18
C GLN A 21 -0.38 -10.42 -22.66
N ASN A 22 -0.95 -9.23 -22.84
CA ASN A 22 -0.19 -8.01 -23.10
C ASN A 22 -0.07 -7.22 -21.81
N HIS A 23 1.15 -6.88 -21.43
CA HIS A 23 1.41 -6.07 -20.25
C HIS A 23 2.67 -5.23 -20.39
N THR A 24 2.80 -4.19 -19.56
CA THR A 24 4.00 -3.35 -19.50
C THR A 24 5.22 -4.20 -19.15
N ILE A 25 6.21 -4.21 -20.05
CA ILE A 25 7.50 -4.88 -19.84
C ILE A 25 8.66 -3.90 -19.69
N SER A 26 8.41 -2.60 -19.89
CA SER A 26 9.41 -1.55 -19.73
C SER A 26 9.42 -1.02 -18.31
N SER A 27 10.61 -0.69 -17.81
CA SER A 27 10.76 -0.01 -16.53
C SER A 27 10.36 1.47 -16.60
N ALA A 28 9.59 1.91 -15.60
CA ALA A 28 9.28 3.32 -15.36
C ALA A 28 10.14 3.89 -14.19
N ILE A 29 11.28 3.28 -13.89
CA ILE A 29 12.24 3.77 -12.91
C ILE A 29 13.06 4.89 -13.57
N HIS A 30 13.06 6.06 -12.94
CA HIS A 30 13.79 7.21 -13.44
C HIS A 30 15.16 7.34 -12.77
N PRO A 31 16.14 7.96 -13.45
CA PRO A 31 17.47 8.16 -12.90
C PRO A 31 17.53 9.34 -11.92
N VAL A 32 16.71 9.30 -10.86
CA VAL A 32 16.63 10.34 -9.82
C VAL A 32 16.99 9.76 -8.46
N ASP A 33 17.41 10.62 -7.53
CA ASP A 33 17.81 10.20 -6.19
C ASP A 33 16.87 10.82 -5.16
N TYR A 34 16.49 10.03 -4.16
CA TYR A 34 15.82 10.55 -2.99
C TYR A 34 16.76 11.46 -2.20
N VAL A 35 16.42 12.75 -2.07
CA VAL A 35 17.24 13.77 -1.39
C VAL A 35 16.83 14.02 0.06
N GLY A 36 15.76 13.38 0.54
CA GLY A 36 15.30 13.53 1.92
C GLY A 36 16.25 12.92 2.94
N THR A 37 16.12 13.30 4.21
CA THR A 37 16.91 12.68 5.28
C THR A 37 16.38 11.26 5.51
N LEU A 38 17.25 10.26 5.37
CA LEU A 38 16.92 8.87 5.67
C LEU A 38 17.14 8.63 7.16
N VAL A 39 16.11 8.10 7.81
CA VAL A 39 16.18 7.72 9.23
C VAL A 39 15.62 6.31 9.38
N PRO A 40 16.29 5.42 10.13
CA PRO A 40 15.70 4.14 10.48
C PRO A 40 14.48 4.39 11.37
N TRP A 41 13.41 3.62 11.19
CA TRP A 41 12.28 3.62 12.11
C TRP A 41 12.73 2.94 13.42
N PRO A 42 12.99 3.69 14.51
CA PRO A 42 13.81 3.20 15.63
C PRO A 42 13.25 1.98 16.38
N ASN A 43 11.95 1.73 16.28
CA ASN A 43 11.25 0.65 16.98
C ASN A 43 10.32 -0.16 16.06
N PHE A 44 10.55 -0.17 14.75
CA PHE A 44 9.60 -0.74 13.78
C PHE A 44 9.05 -2.12 14.19
N ILE A 45 9.91 -3.09 14.48
CA ILE A 45 9.50 -4.44 14.87
C ILE A 45 8.72 -4.43 16.19
N GLY A 46 9.16 -3.64 17.17
CA GLY A 46 8.47 -3.48 18.45
C GLY A 46 7.06 -2.88 18.28
N ASP A 47 6.94 -1.85 17.45
CA ASP A 47 5.67 -1.19 17.13
C ASP A 47 4.72 -2.14 16.40
N VAL A 48 5.23 -2.95 15.47
CA VAL A 48 4.45 -3.99 14.79
C VAL A 48 3.96 -5.05 15.76
N ILE A 49 4.84 -5.59 16.62
CA ILE A 49 4.44 -6.59 17.63
C ILE A 49 3.40 -6.00 18.59
N ALA A 50 3.60 -4.76 19.03
CA ALA A 50 2.66 -4.06 19.92
C ALA A 50 1.31 -3.82 19.24
N ALA A 51 1.26 -3.56 17.93
CA ALA A 51 0.01 -3.39 17.20
C ALA A 51 -0.89 -4.65 17.23
N PHE A 52 -0.29 -5.84 17.33
CA PHE A 52 -1.03 -7.11 17.38
C PHE A 52 -1.18 -7.71 18.77
N ASN A 53 -0.60 -7.09 19.79
CA ASN A 53 -0.73 -7.55 21.16
C ASN A 53 -2.02 -7.02 21.81
N PRO A 54 -2.92 -7.88 22.31
CA PRO A 54 -4.20 -7.45 22.89
C PRO A 54 -4.05 -6.67 24.20
N ARG A 55 -2.85 -6.69 24.82
CA ARG A 55 -2.56 -5.87 26.01
C ARG A 55 -2.24 -4.42 25.67
N THR A 56 -1.88 -4.13 24.42
CA THR A 56 -1.44 -2.80 23.96
C THR A 56 -2.46 -2.15 23.02
N VAL A 57 -3.12 -2.94 22.16
CA VAL A 57 -4.15 -2.44 21.24
C VAL A 57 -5.45 -3.20 21.43
N SER A 58 -6.51 -2.46 21.75
CA SER A 58 -7.89 -2.98 21.71
C SER A 58 -8.45 -2.79 20.31
N TRP A 59 -8.56 -3.87 19.54
CA TRP A 59 -9.13 -3.83 18.19
C TRP A 59 -10.64 -3.65 18.23
N ASN A 60 -11.15 -2.71 17.44
CA ASN A 60 -12.59 -2.55 17.24
C ASN A 60 -13.23 -3.83 16.67
N THR A 61 -14.31 -4.30 17.28
CA THR A 61 -15.02 -5.54 16.95
C THR A 61 -16.24 -5.34 16.04
N GLN A 62 -16.48 -4.11 15.57
CA GLN A 62 -17.53 -3.82 14.60
C GLN A 62 -17.28 -4.62 13.31
N THR A 63 -18.34 -5.22 12.76
CA THR A 63 -18.26 -5.86 11.45
C THR A 63 -18.03 -4.80 10.38
N LEU A 64 -16.92 -4.93 9.64
CA LEU A 64 -16.54 -4.03 8.55
C LEU A 64 -16.79 -4.64 7.17
N ASP A 65 -16.71 -5.97 7.07
CA ASP A 65 -16.90 -6.69 5.81
C ASP A 65 -17.54 -8.06 6.03
N VAL A 66 -18.10 -8.64 4.97
CA VAL A 66 -18.72 -9.97 4.95
C VAL A 66 -18.26 -10.76 3.73
N ILE A 67 -17.63 -11.91 3.98
CA ILE A 67 -17.24 -12.85 2.93
C ILE A 67 -18.33 -13.91 2.75
N ILE A 68 -18.74 -14.11 1.51
CA ILE A 68 -19.62 -15.21 1.11
C ILE A 68 -18.80 -16.50 1.00
N SER A 69 -19.31 -17.58 1.57
CA SER A 69 -18.65 -18.89 1.60
C SER A 69 -19.61 -19.96 1.12
N GLY A 70 -19.08 -21.01 0.48
CA GLY A 70 -19.86 -22.13 -0.06
C GLY A 70 -20.17 -21.97 -1.55
N ILE A 71 -21.27 -22.60 -1.99
CA ILE A 71 -21.71 -22.58 -3.39
C ILE A 71 -21.98 -21.12 -3.80
N GLY A 72 -21.31 -20.65 -4.86
CA GLY A 72 -21.41 -19.27 -5.36
C GLY A 72 -20.36 -18.30 -4.82
N ALA A 73 -19.40 -18.74 -3.99
CA ALA A 73 -18.33 -17.87 -3.49
C ALA A 73 -17.39 -17.34 -4.59
N VAL A 74 -17.30 -18.03 -5.72
CA VAL A 74 -16.42 -17.70 -6.86
C VAL A 74 -16.90 -16.49 -7.68
N ASP A 75 -18.20 -16.22 -7.70
CA ASP A 75 -18.80 -15.13 -8.50
C ASP A 75 -19.04 -13.86 -7.66
N THR A 76 -18.25 -13.68 -6.59
CA THR A 76 -18.45 -12.59 -5.63
C THR A 76 -17.47 -11.45 -5.86
N VAL A 77 -17.87 -10.25 -5.45
CA VAL A 77 -16.97 -9.07 -5.48
C VAL A 77 -15.73 -9.23 -4.61
N SER A 78 -15.71 -10.20 -3.69
CA SER A 78 -14.53 -10.54 -2.89
C SER A 78 -13.45 -11.24 -3.71
N GLN A 79 -13.79 -11.83 -4.86
CA GLN A 79 -12.83 -12.44 -5.78
C GLN A 79 -12.22 -11.40 -6.73
N GLU A 80 -11.01 -11.69 -7.21
CA GLU A 80 -10.37 -10.89 -8.26
C GLU A 80 -11.12 -11.06 -9.57
N GLN A 81 -11.50 -9.94 -10.18
CA GLN A 81 -12.19 -9.90 -11.48
C GLN A 81 -11.44 -9.03 -12.49
N LEU A 82 -10.44 -8.26 -12.06
CA LEU A 82 -9.72 -7.33 -12.90
C LEU A 82 -8.48 -7.98 -13.50
N VAL A 83 -8.41 -7.95 -14.83
CA VAL A 83 -7.22 -8.34 -15.59
C VAL A 83 -6.35 -7.11 -15.81
N LEU A 84 -5.09 -7.17 -15.39
CA LEU A 84 -4.15 -6.06 -15.40
C LEU A 84 -3.18 -6.16 -16.57
N GLY A 85 -2.97 -5.05 -17.27
CA GLY A 85 -1.93 -4.90 -18.30
C GLY A 85 -0.89 -3.84 -17.95
N ASP A 86 -1.18 -2.89 -17.07
CA ASP A 86 -0.31 -1.74 -16.81
C ASP A 86 -0.40 -1.23 -15.36
N GLU A 87 0.38 -0.18 -15.08
CA GLU A 87 0.46 0.48 -13.77
C GLU A 87 -0.86 1.16 -13.38
N THR A 88 -1.61 1.72 -14.34
CA THR A 88 -2.87 2.41 -14.07
C THR A 88 -3.90 1.44 -13.47
N GLY A 89 -4.05 0.27 -14.08
CA GLY A 89 -4.93 -0.78 -13.55
C GLY A 89 -4.48 -1.26 -12.17
N LEU A 90 -3.16 -1.38 -11.96
CA LEU A 90 -2.59 -1.79 -10.67
C LEU A 90 -2.86 -0.74 -9.57
N GLN A 91 -2.73 0.55 -9.87
CA GLN A 91 -3.05 1.63 -8.93
C GLN A 91 -4.53 1.59 -8.51
N GLY A 92 -5.45 1.45 -9.48
CA GLY A 92 -6.88 1.28 -9.19
C GLY A 92 -7.15 0.07 -8.29
N ARG A 93 -6.46 -1.04 -8.57
CA ARG A 93 -6.57 -2.28 -7.81
C ARG A 93 -5.99 -2.21 -6.40
N LEU A 94 -4.88 -1.49 -6.22
CA LEU A 94 -4.31 -1.20 -4.92
C LEU A 94 -5.29 -0.37 -4.08
N ASN A 95 -5.92 0.63 -4.70
CA ASN A 95 -6.91 1.47 -4.04
C ASN A 95 -8.13 0.68 -3.56
N GLU A 96 -8.66 -0.21 -4.41
CA GLU A 96 -9.85 -1.00 -4.09
C GLU A 96 -9.62 -1.94 -2.89
N ARG A 97 -8.44 -2.56 -2.80
CA ARG A 97 -8.22 -3.78 -2.01
C ARG A 97 -7.14 -3.70 -0.96
N LEU A 98 -6.31 -2.68 -1.00
CA LEU A 98 -5.42 -2.33 0.10
C LEU A 98 -5.88 -1.03 0.74
N SER A 99 -5.91 0.06 -0.03
CA SER A 99 -6.15 1.40 0.51
C SER A 99 -7.50 1.50 1.22
N ARG A 100 -8.58 1.06 0.57
CA ARG A 100 -9.94 1.14 1.16
C ARG A 100 -10.08 0.26 2.41
N PRO A 101 -9.70 -1.03 2.43
CA PRO A 101 -9.73 -1.84 3.66
C PRO A 101 -8.87 -1.27 4.80
N VAL A 102 -7.63 -0.88 4.51
CA VAL A 102 -6.71 -0.32 5.52
C VAL A 102 -7.29 0.95 6.13
N THR A 103 -7.72 1.89 5.29
CA THR A 103 -8.27 3.17 5.77
C THR A 103 -9.60 2.99 6.49
N THR A 104 -10.44 2.05 6.08
CA THR A 104 -11.65 1.68 6.83
C THR A 104 -11.31 1.21 8.25
N CYS A 105 -10.27 0.37 8.40
CA CYS A 105 -9.78 -0.05 9.71
C CYS A 105 -9.24 1.14 10.53
N LEU A 106 -8.49 2.04 9.90
CA LEU A 106 -7.97 3.26 10.56
C LEU A 106 -9.09 4.21 11.00
N GLN A 107 -10.20 4.30 10.26
CA GLN A 107 -11.36 5.09 10.66
C GLN A 107 -12.02 4.52 11.92
N VAL A 108 -12.30 3.21 11.96
CA VAL A 108 -12.97 2.60 13.14
C VAL A 108 -12.07 2.48 14.36
N GLN A 109 -10.76 2.53 14.17
CA GLN A 109 -9.76 2.62 15.24
C GLN A 109 -9.49 4.07 15.70
N GLY A 110 -10.14 5.07 15.08
CA GLY A 110 -10.05 6.47 15.49
C GLY A 110 -8.79 7.22 15.02
N HIS A 111 -8.00 6.67 14.10
CA HIS A 111 -6.82 7.35 13.55
C HIS A 111 -7.16 8.43 12.52
N LEU A 112 -8.36 8.37 11.92
CA LEU A 112 -8.87 9.38 10.97
C LEU A 112 -7.97 9.63 9.74
N LEU A 113 -7.21 8.62 9.33
CA LEU A 113 -6.36 8.65 8.13
C LEU A 113 -7.11 8.12 6.90
N ARG A 114 -6.86 8.72 5.74
CA ARG A 114 -7.44 8.33 4.44
C ARG A 114 -6.36 8.27 3.37
N VAL A 115 -6.42 7.27 2.51
CA VAL A 115 -5.64 7.26 1.27
C VAL A 115 -6.38 8.08 0.24
N GLY A 116 -5.65 8.85 -0.57
CA GLY A 116 -6.20 9.60 -1.68
C GLY A 116 -5.15 10.04 -2.67
N ASP A 117 -5.61 10.73 -3.70
CA ASP A 117 -4.74 11.32 -4.71
C ASP A 117 -3.98 12.50 -4.13
N PHE A 118 -2.74 12.72 -4.55
CA PHE A 118 -1.92 13.83 -4.05
C PHE A 118 -2.58 15.20 -4.23
N LYS A 119 -3.37 15.37 -5.29
CA LYS A 119 -4.10 16.64 -5.56
C LYS A 119 -5.19 16.96 -4.53
N ALA A 120 -5.60 16.00 -3.71
CA ALA A 120 -6.50 16.23 -2.57
C ALA A 120 -5.77 16.73 -1.32
N SER A 121 -4.43 16.74 -1.31
CA SER A 121 -3.62 17.22 -0.19
C SER A 121 -3.56 18.74 -0.12
N SER A 122 -3.28 19.26 1.07
CA SER A 122 -3.05 20.68 1.32
C SER A 122 -1.75 21.20 0.66
N GLU A 123 -0.82 20.30 0.39
CA GLU A 123 0.49 20.60 -0.20
C GLU A 123 0.47 20.66 -1.74
N ALA A 124 -0.62 20.20 -2.38
CA ALA A 124 -0.73 20.09 -3.84
C ALA A 124 -0.43 21.39 -4.60
N ALA A 125 -0.74 22.55 -4.02
CA ALA A 125 -0.49 23.84 -4.66
C ALA A 125 0.99 24.25 -4.70
N ARG A 126 1.86 23.60 -3.90
CA ARG A 126 3.27 23.98 -3.71
C ARG A 126 4.25 22.97 -4.29
N TYR A 127 3.75 21.88 -4.87
CA TYR A 127 4.57 20.78 -5.36
C TYR A 127 4.12 20.39 -6.77
N SER A 128 5.06 20.26 -7.70
CA SER A 128 4.77 20.02 -9.11
C SER A 128 4.72 18.54 -9.50
N ARG A 129 5.33 17.65 -8.69
CA ARG A 129 5.23 16.21 -8.92
C ARG A 129 3.98 15.67 -8.25
N VAL A 130 3.43 14.60 -8.83
CA VAL A 130 2.18 13.98 -8.36
C VAL A 130 2.50 12.54 -8.02
N PRO A 131 2.75 12.22 -6.74
CA PRO A 131 2.86 10.85 -6.29
C PRO A 131 1.59 10.05 -6.62
N ASP A 132 1.77 8.75 -6.83
CA ASP A 132 0.66 7.84 -7.16
C ASP A 132 -0.39 7.77 -6.04
N LEU A 133 0.02 7.81 -4.77
CA LEU A 133 -0.91 7.87 -3.64
C LEU A 133 -0.33 8.64 -2.46
N VAL A 134 -1.23 9.17 -1.63
CA VAL A 134 -0.90 9.73 -0.32
C VAL A 134 -1.83 9.26 0.76
N VAL A 135 -1.36 9.22 2.01
CA VAL A 135 -2.20 9.13 3.20
C VAL A 135 -2.33 10.50 3.82
N LEU A 136 -3.56 10.95 3.97
CA LEU A 136 -3.97 12.25 4.49
C LEU A 136 -4.55 12.10 5.89
N ASP A 137 -4.29 13.08 6.75
CA ASP A 137 -5.09 13.28 7.95
C ASP A 137 -6.41 14.01 7.64
N ASN A 138 -7.23 14.25 8.68
CA ASN A 138 -8.52 14.90 8.51
C ASN A 138 -8.43 16.38 8.08
N GLY A 139 -7.25 16.99 8.16
CA GLY A 139 -6.94 18.33 7.66
C GLY A 139 -6.36 18.35 6.25
N ALA A 140 -6.37 17.21 5.54
CA ALA A 140 -5.74 17.01 4.24
C ALA A 140 -4.21 17.21 4.23
N ALA A 141 -3.55 17.15 5.40
CA ALA A 141 -2.10 17.18 5.47
C ALA A 141 -1.53 15.80 5.11
N THR A 142 -0.51 15.79 4.27
CA THR A 142 0.13 14.54 3.83
C THR A 142 0.96 13.93 4.97
N LYS A 143 0.71 12.65 5.28
CA LYS A 143 1.45 11.85 6.28
C LYS A 143 2.31 10.77 5.66
N ILE A 144 1.85 10.17 4.57
CA ILE A 144 2.56 9.12 3.83
C ILE A 144 2.44 9.43 2.35
N VAL A 145 3.51 9.18 1.61
CA VAL A 145 3.57 9.25 0.15
C VAL A 145 3.95 7.86 -0.35
N GLY A 146 3.30 7.39 -1.41
CA GLY A 146 3.57 6.09 -2.01
C GLY A 146 3.62 6.18 -3.53
N GLU A 147 4.45 5.32 -4.10
CA GLU A 147 4.59 5.07 -5.54
C GLU A 147 4.22 3.62 -5.82
N VAL A 148 3.59 3.36 -6.96
CA VAL A 148 3.10 2.04 -7.36
C VAL A 148 3.77 1.61 -8.64
N LYS A 149 4.41 0.44 -8.62
CA LYS A 149 5.11 -0.13 -9.77
C LYS A 149 4.60 -1.52 -10.07
N THR A 150 4.55 -1.88 -11.35
CA THR A 150 4.13 -3.22 -11.77
C THR A 150 5.10 -4.29 -11.29
N PRO A 151 4.63 -5.37 -10.65
CA PRO A 151 5.50 -6.37 -10.04
C PRO A 151 6.04 -7.41 -11.05
N TRP A 152 5.67 -7.31 -12.32
CA TRP A 152 6.07 -8.28 -13.36
C TRP A 152 7.18 -7.78 -14.28
N ALA A 153 7.52 -6.49 -14.24
CA ALA A 153 8.72 -6.00 -14.91
C ALA A 153 9.95 -6.42 -14.08
N PRO A 154 10.89 -7.20 -14.64
CA PRO A 154 12.05 -7.70 -13.89
C PRO A 154 12.83 -6.59 -13.20
N GLU A 155 12.99 -5.45 -13.87
CA GLU A 155 13.71 -4.29 -13.34
C GLU A 155 13.08 -3.74 -12.06
N HIS A 156 11.75 -3.77 -11.93
CA HIS A 156 11.06 -3.33 -10.70
C HIS A 156 11.32 -4.29 -9.54
N VAL A 157 11.32 -5.60 -9.80
CA VAL A 157 11.54 -6.65 -8.78
C VAL A 157 12.99 -6.67 -8.34
N ASP A 158 13.92 -6.61 -9.30
CA ASP A 158 15.35 -6.55 -9.04
C ASP A 158 15.70 -5.29 -8.24
N MET A 159 15.15 -4.13 -8.60
CA MET A 159 15.35 -2.89 -7.86
C MET A 159 14.92 -3.01 -6.39
N LEU A 160 13.78 -3.66 -6.08
CA LEU A 160 13.33 -3.85 -4.71
C LEU A 160 14.25 -4.79 -3.91
N ARG A 161 14.70 -5.89 -4.53
CA ARG A 161 15.66 -6.81 -3.91
C ARG A 161 16.97 -6.09 -3.61
N ASP A 162 17.52 -5.41 -4.61
CA ASP A 162 18.78 -4.68 -4.50
C ASP A 162 18.66 -3.56 -3.46
N GLY A 163 17.50 -2.90 -3.35
CA GLY A 163 17.22 -1.88 -2.33
C GLY A 163 17.34 -2.40 -0.90
N VAL A 164 16.87 -3.62 -0.63
CA VAL A 164 17.03 -4.26 0.69
C VAL A 164 18.51 -4.53 0.97
N GLU A 165 19.23 -5.07 0.00
CA GLU A 165 20.67 -5.34 0.14
C GLU A 165 21.47 -4.06 0.36
N PHE A 166 21.16 -2.98 -0.38
CA PHE A 166 21.79 -1.68 -0.21
C PHE A 166 21.51 -1.07 1.16
N PHE A 167 20.27 -1.19 1.64
CA PHE A 167 19.90 -0.74 2.98
C PHE A 167 20.68 -1.50 4.06
N GLU A 168 20.69 -2.84 4.00
CA GLU A 168 21.38 -3.70 4.97
C GLU A 168 22.91 -3.51 4.94
N ALA A 169 23.48 -3.26 3.77
CA ALA A 169 24.91 -2.99 3.60
C ALA A 169 25.31 -1.54 3.92
N GLY A 170 24.36 -0.65 4.27
CA GLY A 170 24.62 0.76 4.52
C GLY A 170 25.05 1.55 3.27
N GLN A 171 24.72 1.07 2.07
CA GLN A 171 25.02 1.70 0.79
C GLN A 171 24.00 2.81 0.48
N GLU A 172 24.05 3.89 1.26
CA GLU A 172 23.05 4.94 1.25
C GLU A 172 22.85 5.59 -0.13
N HIS A 173 23.92 5.79 -0.90
CA HIS A 173 23.82 6.37 -2.24
C HIS A 173 23.01 5.49 -3.20
N GLN A 174 23.31 4.19 -3.24
CA GLN A 174 22.57 3.22 -4.04
C GLN A 174 21.14 3.05 -3.54
N PHE A 175 20.94 3.06 -2.22
CA PHE A 175 19.62 2.99 -1.63
C PHE A 175 18.75 4.21 -2.00
N ARG A 176 19.31 5.42 -1.98
CA ARG A 176 18.62 6.64 -2.42
C ARG A 176 18.19 6.59 -3.89
N ARG A 177 18.95 5.88 -4.73
CA ARG A 177 18.60 5.65 -6.13
C ARG A 177 17.39 4.73 -6.30
N VAL A 178 17.26 3.72 -5.44
CA VAL A 178 16.10 2.83 -5.43
C VAL A 178 14.84 3.54 -4.92
N LEU A 179 15.00 4.49 -4.00
CA LEU A 179 13.90 5.28 -3.42
C LEU A 179 13.46 6.48 -4.28
N GLY A 180 14.20 6.80 -5.34
CA GLY A 180 14.08 8.03 -6.12
C GLY A 180 13.17 7.93 -7.32
#